data_AF-A0A2D8BA01-F1
#
_entry.id   AF-A0A2D8BA01-F1
#
_cell.length_a   1.000
_cell.length_b   1.000
_cell.length_c   1.000
_cell.angle_alpha   90.00
_cell.angle_beta   90.00
_cell.angle_gamma   90.00
#
_symmetry.space_group_name_H-M   'P 1'
#
loop_
_entity.id
_entity.type
_entity.pdbx_description
1 polymer ?
#
loop_
_entity_poly.entity_id
_entity_poly.type
_entity_poly.pdbx_seq_one_letter_code
_entity_poly.pdbx_strand_id
1 'polypeptide(L)' 'MKLIIVLMLAAGLTACGTYGSRGGYYGGSSKAGGDTVTVCHKGKKTMELPRSALDAHLGHGDRRGRC' A
#
# COMPACT_ATOMS: atom_id res chain seq x y z
N MET A 1 -18.24 42.18 -21.16
CA MET A 1 -18.07 40.88 -21.86
C MET A 1 -16.63 40.34 -21.91
N LYS A 2 -15.66 40.91 -21.18
CA LYS A 2 -14.38 40.21 -20.84
C LYS A 2 -14.27 39.82 -19.35
N LEU A 3 -15.13 40.37 -18.50
CA LEU A 3 -15.12 40.14 -17.05
C LEU A 3 -15.83 38.85 -16.60
N ILE A 4 -16.60 38.21 -17.49
CA ILE A 4 -17.32 36.96 -17.17
C ILE A 4 -16.39 35.73 -17.32
N ILE A 5 -15.32 35.86 -18.12
CA ILE A 5 -14.37 34.76 -18.40
C ILE A 5 -13.41 34.53 -17.24
N VAL A 6 -13.12 35.56 -16.43
CA VAL A 6 -12.19 35.45 -15.29
C VAL A 6 -12.82 34.70 -14.10
N LEU A 7 -14.15 34.72 -13.96
CA LEU A 7 -14.83 34.09 -12.82
C LEU A 7 -14.91 32.55 -12.93
N MET A 8 -14.72 31.98 -14.13
CA MET A 8 -14.78 30.53 -14.38
C MET A 8 -13.42 29.83 -14.25
N LEU A 9 -12.31 30.57 -14.17
CA LEU A 9 -10.96 30.01 -14.05
C LEU A 9 -10.51 29.79 -12.59
N ALA A 10 -11.24 30.32 -11.60
CA ALA A 10 -10.86 30.24 -10.19
C ALA A 10 -11.44 29.02 -9.43
N ALA A 11 -12.34 28.24 -10.05
CA ALA A 11 -13.02 27.11 -9.40
C ALA A 11 -12.46 25.72 -9.81
N GLY A 12 -11.21 25.64 -10.28
CA GLY A 12 -10.66 24.42 -10.91
C GLY A 12 -9.47 23.75 -10.22
N LEU A 13 -9.04 24.18 -9.02
CA LEU A 13 -7.79 23.68 -8.41
C LEU A 13 -7.95 22.98 -7.06
N THR A 14 -9.17 22.71 -6.60
CA THR A 14 -9.39 22.09 -5.28
C THR A 14 -10.25 20.83 -5.39
N ALA A 15 -9.73 19.78 -6.02
CA ALA A 15 -10.12 18.38 -5.75
C ALA A 15 -9.40 17.39 -6.68
N CYS A 16 -8.11 17.11 -6.45
CA CYS A 16 -7.56 15.77 -6.67
C CYS A 16 -6.22 15.55 -5.95
N GLY A 17 -6.05 16.20 -4.80
CA GLY A 17 -4.97 15.91 -3.87
C GLY A 17 -5.58 15.54 -2.53
N THR A 18 -5.35 14.31 -2.08
CA THR A 18 -5.63 13.82 -0.72
C THR A 18 -7.04 13.29 -0.40
N TYR A 19 -7.50 12.27 -1.11
CA TYR A 19 -8.30 11.22 -0.47
C TYR A 19 -7.63 9.86 -0.68
N GLY A 20 -6.79 9.47 0.30
CA GLY A 20 -6.42 8.07 0.46
C GLY A 20 -4.94 7.66 0.40
N SER A 21 -3.97 8.51 0.74
CA SER A 21 -2.56 8.04 0.93
C SER A 21 -2.02 8.21 2.36
N ARG A 22 -2.93 8.24 3.36
CA ARG A 22 -2.58 8.02 4.77
C ARG A 22 -3.18 6.68 5.20
N GLY A 23 -2.57 5.60 4.73
CA GLY A 23 -3.08 4.25 4.97
C GLY A 23 -2.11 3.16 4.54
N GLY A 24 -0.99 3.06 5.27
CA GLY A 24 -0.18 1.84 5.31
C GLY A 24 0.89 1.71 4.23
N TYR A 25 2.14 1.59 4.68
CA TYR A 25 3.18 0.80 4.02
C TYR A 25 2.80 -0.69 3.99
N TYR A 26 1.59 -1.03 3.52
CA TYR A 26 1.28 -2.37 3.04
C TYR A 26 1.42 -2.29 1.53
N GLY A 27 2.68 -2.44 1.08
CA GLY A 27 2.96 -2.84 -0.29
C GLY A 27 2.38 -4.24 -0.48
N GLY A 28 1.06 -4.29 -0.68
CA GLY A 28 0.30 -5.44 -1.09
C GLY A 28 0.76 -5.81 -2.48
N SER A 29 1.89 -6.52 -2.52
CA SER A 29 2.28 -7.29 -3.67
C SER A 29 1.14 -8.28 -3.84
N SER A 30 0.23 -8.00 -4.78
CA SER A 30 -0.89 -8.87 -5.13
C SER A 30 -0.31 -10.19 -5.63
N LYS A 31 0.06 -11.07 -4.71
CA LYS A 31 0.61 -12.38 -5.00
C LYS A 31 -0.56 -13.28 -5.38
N ALA A 32 -0.43 -13.89 -6.55
CA ALA A 32 -1.38 -14.79 -7.20
C ALA A 32 -2.29 -15.58 -6.23
N GLY A 33 -3.55 -15.13 -6.12
CA GLY A 33 -4.76 -15.92 -5.90
C GLY A 33 -4.78 -17.12 -4.93
N GLY A 34 -3.95 -17.15 -3.90
CA GLY A 34 -3.86 -18.26 -2.94
C GLY A 34 -3.68 -17.79 -1.50
N ASP A 35 -3.78 -18.73 -0.55
CA ASP A 35 -3.64 -18.46 0.87
C ASP A 35 -2.34 -17.71 1.17
N THR A 36 -2.46 -16.53 1.78
CA THR A 36 -1.34 -15.74 2.25
C THR A 36 -1.13 -15.92 3.75
N VAL A 37 0.09 -15.68 4.20
CA VAL A 37 0.47 -15.67 5.61
C VAL A 37 1.26 -14.40 5.93
N THR A 38 0.97 -13.80 7.08
CA THR A 38 1.70 -12.63 7.57
C THR A 38 3.01 -13.05 8.24
N VAL A 39 4.10 -12.39 7.89
CA VAL A 39 5.42 -12.57 8.51
C VAL A 39 6.10 -11.24 8.83
N CYS A 40 7.01 -11.28 9.80
CA CYS A 40 7.96 -10.25 10.15
C CYS A 40 9.29 -10.59 9.48
N HIS A 41 9.58 -9.87 8.41
CA HIS A 41 10.79 -10.03 7.63
C HIS A 41 11.97 -9.36 8.32
N LYS A 42 12.97 -10.17 8.67
CA LYS A 42 14.23 -9.74 9.31
C LYS A 42 14.03 -8.79 10.50
N GLY A 43 12.95 -8.94 11.26
CA GLY A 43 12.64 -8.08 12.43
C GLY A 43 12.30 -6.62 12.10
N LYS A 44 12.11 -6.26 10.82
CA LYS A 44 12.02 -4.85 10.38
C LYS A 44 10.74 -4.52 9.62
N LYS A 45 10.14 -5.52 8.97
CA LYS A 45 9.01 -5.29 8.05
C LYS A 45 7.95 -6.37 8.16
N THR A 46 6.72 -5.97 8.44
CA THR A 46 5.55 -6.84 8.31
C THR A 46 5.14 -6.94 6.84
N MET A 47 4.98 -8.16 6.32
CA MET A 47 4.46 -8.39 4.97
C MET A 47 3.62 -9.67 4.87
N GLU A 48 2.85 -9.78 3.79
CA GLU A 48 2.10 -10.98 3.43
C GLU A 48 2.81 -11.72 2.30
N LEU A 49 2.90 -13.04 2.42
CA LEU A 49 3.53 -13.89 1.42
C LEU A 49 2.68 -15.16 1.17
N PRO A 50 2.78 -15.81 0.00
CA PRO A 50 2.05 -17.04 -0.27
C PRO A 50 2.44 -18.14 0.71
N ARG A 51 1.48 -18.90 1.24
CA ARG A 51 1.76 -19.93 2.24
C ARG A 51 2.81 -20.95 1.78
N SER A 52 2.92 -21.21 0.48
CA SER A 52 3.94 -22.05 -0.15
C SER A 52 5.38 -21.54 0.03
N ALA A 53 5.60 -20.24 0.18
CA ALA A 53 6.92 -19.66 0.38
C ALA A 53 7.28 -19.48 1.87
N LEU A 54 6.36 -19.79 2.80
CA LEU A 54 6.56 -19.57 4.23
C LEU A 54 7.80 -20.28 4.77
N ASP A 55 7.96 -21.56 4.43
CA ASP A 55 9.04 -22.40 4.98
C ASP A 55 10.43 -21.87 4.60
N ALA A 56 10.60 -21.48 3.33
CA ALA A 56 11.84 -20.85 2.86
C ALA A 56 12.12 -19.52 3.58
N HIS A 57 11.09 -18.70 3.79
CA HIS A 57 11.22 -17.43 4.50
C HIS A 57 11.62 -17.64 5.98
N LEU A 58 11.05 -18.64 6.66
CA LEU A 58 11.45 -18.99 8.03
C LEU A 58 12.91 -19.47 8.08
N GLY A 59 13.34 -20.29 7.12
CA GLY A 59 14.73 -20.71 6.98
C GLY A 59 15.71 -19.56 6.71
N HIS A 60 15.24 -18.46 6.14
CA HIS A 60 16.02 -17.23 5.92
C HIS A 60 15.97 -16.24 7.10
N GLY A 61 15.29 -16.57 8.19
CA GLY A 61 15.23 -15.75 9.41
C GLY A 61 14.00 -14.84 9.52
N ASP A 62 12.96 -15.06 8.72
CA ASP A 62 11.67 -14.41 8.94
C ASP A 62 10.92 -15.08 10.10
N ARG A 63 9.99 -14.34 10.72
CA ARG A 63 9.14 -14.84 11.81
C ARG A 63 7.68 -14.77 11.44
N ARG A 64 6.87 -15.75 11.83
CA ARG A 64 5.41 -15.66 11.66
C ARG A 64 4.82 -14.49 12.45
N GLY A 65 3.83 -13.84 11.87
CA GLY A 65 3.12 -12.71 12.48
C GLY A 65 3.75 -11.36 12.17
N ARG A 66 3.29 -10.32 12.86
CA ARG A 66 3.76 -8.96 12.66
C ARG A 66 5.06 -8.71 13.41
N CYS A 67 5.87 -7.79 12.88
CA CYS A 67 6.68 -6.90 13.70
C CYS A 67 5.73 -5.80 14.22
#